data_AF-A0A3Q2T8C9-F1
#
_entry.id   AF-A0A3Q2T8C9-F1
#
_cell.length_a   1.000
_cell.length_b   1.000
_cell.length_c   1.000
_cell.angle_alpha   90.00
_cell.angle_beta   90.00
_cell.angle_gamma   90.00
#
_symmetry.space_group_name_H-M   'P 1'
#
loop_
_entity.id
_entity.type
_entity.pdbx_description
1 polymer ?
#
loop_
_entity_poly.entity_id
_entity_poly.type
_entity_poly.pdbx_seq_one_letter_code
_entity_poly.pdbx_strand_id
1 'polypeptide(L)' 'MSTFSSASLEKRFRGLTNTMDSIQGLSAWCIDNKKYHSLIVRQWIKCLKKCEWLCSLLKVGSVKHLTSD' A
#
# COMPACT_ATOMS: atom_id res chain seq x y z
N MET A 1 10.17 6.72 -21.31
CA MET A 1 10.41 7.23 -19.95
C MET A 1 9.14 7.06 -19.14
N SER A 2 9.10 6.16 -18.16
CA SER A 2 7.93 6.01 -17.30
C SER A 2 7.81 7.25 -16.40
N THR A 3 6.83 8.09 -16.67
CA THR A 3 6.52 9.27 -15.86
C THR A 3 6.33 8.86 -14.41
N PHE A 4 7.06 9.51 -13.50
CA PHE A 4 6.95 9.27 -12.06
C PHE A 4 5.61 9.81 -11.58
N SER A 5 4.59 8.94 -11.57
CA SER A 5 3.18 9.29 -11.37
C SER A 5 2.57 8.51 -10.21
N SER A 6 1.47 9.02 -9.66
CA SER A 6 0.70 8.34 -8.62
C SER A 6 0.22 6.94 -9.05
N ALA A 7 -0.12 6.76 -10.34
CA ALA A 7 -0.54 5.47 -10.87
C ALA A 7 0.61 4.45 -10.89
N SER A 8 1.81 4.87 -11.31
CA SER A 8 3.02 4.04 -11.27
C SER A 8 3.38 3.61 -9.85
N LEU A 9 3.25 4.53 -8.88
CA LEU A 9 3.47 4.26 -7.46
C LEU A 9 2.43 3.29 -6.89
N GLU A 10 1.15 3.49 -7.21
CA GLU A 10 0.08 2.59 -6.74
C GLU A 10 0.29 1.16 -7.26
N LYS A 11 0.64 1.00 -8.55
CA LYS A 11 0.95 -0.32 -9.12
C LYS A 11 2.13 -0.97 -8.39
N ARG A 12 3.17 -0.19 -8.07
CA ARG A 12 4.34 -0.69 -7.34
C ARG A 12 4.02 -1.11 -5.91
N PHE A 13 3.24 -0.32 -5.17
CA PHE A 13 2.84 -0.65 -3.80
C PHE A 13 1.89 -1.86 -3.74
N ARG A 14 1.00 -2.03 -4.72
CA ARG A 14 0.15 -3.23 -4.81
C ARG A 14 0.94 -4.51 -5.06
N GLY A 15 2.12 -4.42 -5.67
CA GLY A 15 3.00 -5.56 -5.90
C GLY A 15 3.89 -5.93 -4.71
N LEU A 16 3.82 -5.18 -3.60
CA LEU A 16 4.62 -5.46 -2.41
C LEU A 16 4.12 -6.74 -1.72
N THR A 17 5.04 -7.65 -1.43
CA THR A 17 4.77 -8.90 -0.70
C THR A 17 5.58 -8.95 0.60
N ASN A 18 5.32 -9.95 1.43
CA ASN A 18 6.04 -10.17 2.70
C ASN A 18 7.38 -10.89 2.54
N THR A 19 7.89 -11.04 1.31
CA THR A 19 9.21 -11.65 1.08
C THR A 19 10.31 -10.61 1.30
N MET A 20 11.48 -11.07 1.76
CA MET A 20 12.64 -10.20 1.99
C MET A 20 13.02 -9.44 0.73
N ASP A 21 13.08 -10.12 -0.42
CA ASP A 21 13.42 -9.53 -1.71
C ASP A 21 12.46 -8.40 -2.12
N SER A 22 11.16 -8.57 -1.87
CA SER A 22 10.16 -7.56 -2.22
C SER A 22 10.31 -6.31 -1.36
N ILE A 23 10.51 -6.50 -0.05
CA ILE A 23 10.70 -5.41 0.91
C ILE A 23 12.01 -4.67 0.63
N GLN A 24 13.12 -5.39 0.45
CA GLN A 24 14.42 -4.82 0.14
C GLN A 24 14.42 -4.10 -1.21
N GLY A 25 13.82 -4.72 -2.24
CA GLY A 25 13.70 -4.13 -3.56
C GLY A 25 12.87 -2.84 -3.57
N LEU A 26 11.84 -2.73 -2.73
CA LEU A 26 11.12 -1.48 -2.54
C LEU A 26 11.97 -0.45 -1.78
N SER A 27 12.64 -0.85 -0.71
CA SER A 27 13.49 0.03 0.10
C SER A 27 14.62 0.66 -0.71
N ALA A 28 15.39 -0.15 -1.45
CA ALA A 28 16.46 0.31 -2.32
C ALA A 28 15.95 1.30 -3.37
N TRP A 29 14.82 0.99 -4.00
CA TRP A 29 14.23 1.89 -5.00
C TRP A 29 13.77 3.22 -4.41
N CYS A 30 13.26 3.25 -3.18
CA CYS A 30 12.92 4.49 -2.49
C CYS A 30 14.16 5.36 -2.28
N ILE A 31 15.31 4.76 -1.95
CA ILE A 31 16.59 5.46 -1.79
C ILE A 31 17.04 6.06 -3.12
N ASP A 32 16.99 5.27 -4.21
CA ASP A 32 17.35 5.73 -5.56
C ASP A 32 16.45 6.87 -6.06
N ASN A 33 15.20 6.89 -5.62
CA ASN A 33 14.18 7.87 -6.03
C ASN A 33 13.90 8.93 -4.96
N LYS A 34 14.83 9.16 -4.01
CA LYS A 34 14.66 10.08 -2.87
C LYS A 34 14.25 11.51 -3.24
N LYS A 35 14.55 11.98 -4.45
CA LYS A 35 14.08 13.28 -4.96
C LYS A 35 12.55 13.40 -5.00
N TYR A 36 11.83 12.28 -5.04
CA TYR A 36 10.38 12.21 -5.04
C TYR A 36 9.78 11.74 -3.70
N HIS A 37 10.56 11.79 -2.59
CA HIS A 37 10.14 11.27 -1.28
C HIS A 37 8.76 11.77 -0.84
N SER A 38 8.45 13.06 -1.02
CA SER A 38 7.15 13.63 -0.67
C SER A 38 5.98 12.95 -1.38
N LEU A 39 6.15 12.59 -2.66
CA LEU A 39 5.12 11.90 -3.43
C LEU A 39 5.02 10.41 -3.05
N ILE A 40 6.16 9.76 -2.84
CA ILE A 40 6.24 8.35 -2.40
C ILE A 40 5.49 8.19 -1.07
N VAL A 41 5.83 9.00 -0.06
CA VAL A 41 5.21 8.95 1.27
C VAL A 41 3.72 9.28 1.19
N ARG A 42 3.33 10.32 0.45
CA ARG A 42 1.91 10.69 0.28
C ARG A 42 1.10 9.53 -0.32
N GLN A 43 1.62 8.87 -1.35
CA GLN A 43 0.92 7.76 -2.00
C GLN A 43 0.92 6.50 -1.12
N TRP A 44 2.00 6.24 -0.37
CA TRP A 44 2.07 5.14 0.59
C TRP A 44 0.99 5.25 1.67
N ILE A 45 0.84 6.43 2.28
CA ILE A 45 -0.20 6.69 3.29
C ILE A 45 -1.60 6.49 2.70
N LYS A 46 -1.84 6.93 1.45
CA LYS A 46 -3.12 6.67 0.76
C LYS A 46 -3.40 5.18 0.59
N CYS A 47 -2.39 4.39 0.23
CA CYS A 47 -2.52 2.94 0.11
C CYS A 47 -2.80 2.27 1.47
N LEU A 48 -2.07 2.67 2.52
CA LEU A 48 -2.28 2.15 3.87
C LEU A 48 -3.69 2.40 4.39
N LYS A 49 -4.21 3.63 4.23
CA LYS A 49 -5.58 3.98 4.63
C LYS A 49 -6.62 3.10 3.93
N LYS A 50 -6.42 2.78 2.65
CA LYS A 50 -7.31 1.85 1.92
C LYS A 50 -7.25 0.45 2.52
N CYS A 51 -6.06 -0.06 2.84
CA CYS A 51 -5.90 -1.37 3.47
C CYS A 51 -6.52 -1.43 4.87
N GLU A 52 -6.37 -0.38 5.67
CA GLU A 52 -6.99 -0.23 6.99
C GLU A 52 -8.52 -0.22 6.87
N TRP A 53 -9.06 0.55 5.93
CA TRP A 53 -10.50 0.59 5.67
C TRP A 53 -11.04 -0.78 5.28
N LEU A 54 -10.35 -1.49 4.37
CA LEU A 54 -10.70 -2.84 3.96
C LEU A 54 -10.64 -3.82 5.14
N CYS A 55 -9.60 -3.74 5.97
CA CYS A 55 -9.46 -4.61 7.14
C CYS A 55 -10.58 -4.36 8.16
N SER A 56 -10.91 -3.09 8.41
CA SER A 56 -12.02 -2.69 9.29
C SER A 56 -13.38 -3.15 8.73
N LEU A 57 -13.61 -3.04 7.42
CA LEU A 57 -14.82 -3.56 6.78
C LEU A 57 -14.94 -5.09 6.89
N LEU A 58 -13.84 -5.83 6.73
CA LEU A 58 -13.84 -7.28 6.89
C LEU A 58 -14.16 -7.69 8.35
N LYS A 59 -13.66 -6.93 9.33
CA LYS A 59 -14.02 -7.11 10.74
C LYS A 59 -15.49 -6.84 11.00
N VAL A 60 -16.03 -5.72 10.50
CA VAL A 60 -17.47 -5.39 10.61
C VAL A 60 -18.34 -6.39 9.84
N GLY A 61 -17.83 -6.94 8.73
CA GLY A 61 -18.45 -8.01 7.94
C GLY A 61 -18.67 -9.31 8.71
N SER A 62 -17.73 -9.69 9.58
CA SER A 62 -17.86 -10.90 10.40
C SER A 62 -18.84 -10.73 11.55
N VAL A 63 -19.01 -9.52 12.09
CA VAL A 63 -19.92 -9.27 13.24
C VAL A 63 -21.40 -9.42 12.87
N LYS A 64 -21.78 -9.14 11.61
CA LYS A 64 -23.18 -9.26 11.15
C LYS A 64 -23.67 -10.70 11.04
N HIS A 65 -22.75 -11.68 11.02
CA HIS A 65 -23.12 -13.10 10.90
C HIS A 65 -23.29 -13.81 12.26
N LEU A 66 -23.03 -13.13 13.38
CA LEU A 66 -23.03 -13.68 14.74
C LEU A 66 -24.02 -12.98 15.69
N THR A 67 -24.93 -12.16 15.17
CA THR A 67 -25.96 -11.44 15.95
C THR A 67 -27.39 -11.66 15.41
N SER A 68 -27.61 -12.82 14.76
CA SER A 68 -28.96 -13.40 14.58
C SER A 68 -28.96 -14.77 15.24
N ASP A 69 -29.09 -14.77 16.56
CA ASP A 69 -29.73 -15.80 17.36
C ASP A 69 -30.22 -15.13 18.66
#